data_AF-A0A2G2A8K7-F1
#
_entry.id   AF-A0A2G2A8K7-F1
#
_cell.length_a   1.000
_cell.length_b   1.000
_cell.length_c   1.000
_cell.angle_alpha   90.00
_cell.angle_beta   90.00
_cell.angle_gamma   90.00
#
_symmetry.space_group_name_H-M   'P 1'
#
loop_
_entity.id
_entity.type
_entity.pdbx_description
1 polymer ?
#
loop_
_entity_poly.entity_id
_entity_poly.type
_entity_poly.pdbx_seq_one_letter_code
_entity_poly.pdbx_strand_id
1 'polypeptide(L)'
;MAQRFGGKHSPNTASAPAPEVIDERKVDAAGARANLLFVPPVILVFTSLNEGATGLAIGLVAAGLLTLGAWLLRDGLRATAAYEARKVARRPAVPRKIFAAVATGLGAGLASYATDPNLIAGGLYAVIAGALHITAFGIDPLKDKRMDGIDTFQQDRVARVVDEAEAYLRAMKDHIATLNDRPLDLRVTAFQTAARRMIRTVEEDPRDLTGARKFLGVYLMGARDASVKFVDVYKRNRDDAARADYEALLSDLEQNFAARTEKLLLDDRSDMDIEIKVLRDRLQREGL
;
A
#
# COMPACT_ATOMS: atom_id res chain seq x y z
N MET A 1 -42.69 3.80 15.53
CA MET A 1 -42.70 5.11 14.82
C MET A 1 -41.84 4.96 13.57
N ALA A 2 -42.39 5.22 12.38
CA ALA A 2 -41.72 4.97 11.12
C ALA A 2 -40.74 6.12 10.78
N GLN A 3 -39.46 5.82 10.62
CA GLN A 3 -38.48 6.76 10.06
C GLN A 3 -38.72 6.91 8.56
N ARG A 4 -38.99 8.14 8.13
CA ARG A 4 -39.13 8.51 6.71
C ARG A 4 -37.75 8.73 6.11
N PHE A 5 -37.38 7.92 5.12
CA PHE A 5 -36.18 8.15 4.31
C PHE A 5 -36.47 9.22 3.25
N GLY A 6 -35.75 10.34 3.32
CA GLY A 6 -35.73 11.36 2.28
C GLY A 6 -34.65 11.05 1.25
N GLY A 7 -35.03 10.77 0.01
CA GLY A 7 -34.10 10.65 -1.13
C GLY A 7 -33.81 12.00 -1.78
N LYS A 8 -32.83 12.02 -2.70
CA LYS A 8 -32.32 13.20 -3.46
C LYS A 8 -33.34 14.03 -4.26
N HIS A 9 -34.61 13.65 -4.25
CA HIS A 9 -35.72 14.37 -4.90
C HIS A 9 -36.87 14.68 -3.93
N SER A 10 -36.64 14.58 -2.61
CA SER A 10 -37.63 15.02 -1.62
C SER A 10 -37.64 16.55 -1.58
N PRO A 11 -38.82 17.20 -1.67
CA PRO A 11 -38.93 18.65 -1.81
C PRO A 11 -38.62 19.43 -0.52
N ASN A 12 -37.88 18.84 0.44
CA ASN A 12 -37.66 19.46 1.74
C ASN A 12 -36.32 19.06 2.40
N THR A 13 -35.20 19.33 1.72
CA THR A 13 -33.88 19.36 2.38
C THR A 13 -33.17 20.64 2.01
N ALA A 14 -33.07 21.55 2.99
CA ALA A 14 -32.05 22.58 3.00
C ALA A 14 -30.68 21.94 2.70
N SER A 15 -29.91 22.56 1.83
CA SER A 15 -28.60 22.09 1.36
C SER A 15 -27.64 21.84 2.53
N ALA A 16 -27.63 20.62 3.05
CA ALA A 16 -26.45 20.06 3.69
C ALA A 16 -25.54 19.57 2.57
N PRO A 17 -24.25 19.96 2.52
CA PRO A 17 -23.32 19.44 1.53
C PRO A 17 -23.26 17.92 1.68
N ALA A 18 -23.58 17.20 0.60
CA ALA A 18 -23.50 15.75 0.58
C ALA A 18 -22.05 15.33 0.91
N PRO A 19 -21.84 14.36 1.81
CA PRO A 19 -20.49 13.85 2.06
C PRO A 19 -19.95 13.29 0.74
N GLU A 20 -18.78 13.77 0.32
CA GLU A 20 -18.05 13.25 -0.82
C GLU A 20 -17.91 11.73 -0.64
N VAL A 21 -18.56 10.95 -1.51
CA VAL A 21 -18.39 9.50 -1.53
C VAL A 21 -17.04 9.24 -2.19
N ILE A 22 -15.98 9.26 -1.38
CA ILE A 22 -14.63 8.93 -1.82
C ILE A 22 -14.61 7.42 -2.06
N ASP A 23 -14.77 6.99 -3.32
CA ASP A 23 -14.61 5.58 -3.68
C ASP A 23 -13.10 5.24 -3.67
N GLU A 24 -12.56 4.97 -2.48
CA GLU A 24 -11.17 4.52 -2.27
C GLU A 24 -10.96 3.05 -2.67
N ARG A 25 -11.70 2.50 -3.64
CA ARG A 25 -11.42 1.15 -4.17
C ARG A 25 -10.12 1.13 -4.95
N LYS A 26 -8.99 1.13 -4.24
CA LYS A 26 -7.67 0.80 -4.77
C LYS A 26 -7.69 -0.67 -5.17
N VAL A 27 -7.59 -0.93 -6.46
CA VAL A 27 -7.43 -2.29 -7.00
C VAL A 27 -6.10 -2.84 -6.46
N ASP A 28 -6.15 -4.01 -5.82
CA ASP A 28 -4.93 -4.70 -5.39
C ASP A 28 -4.07 -5.00 -6.62
N ALA A 29 -2.86 -4.46 -6.66
CA ALA A 29 -1.92 -4.69 -7.76
C ALA A 29 -1.61 -6.17 -7.94
N ALA A 30 -1.71 -6.96 -6.86
CA ALA A 30 -1.74 -8.42 -6.91
C ALA A 30 -3.14 -8.96 -7.27
N GLY A 31 -3.67 -8.52 -8.41
CA GLY A 31 -4.99 -8.91 -8.88
C GLY A 31 -5.06 -10.36 -9.39
N ALA A 32 -6.18 -10.68 -10.07
CA ALA A 32 -6.48 -12.03 -10.56
C ALA A 32 -5.34 -12.68 -11.38
N ARG A 33 -4.57 -11.88 -12.13
CA ARG A 33 -3.44 -12.36 -12.94
C ARG A 33 -2.33 -13.01 -12.11
N ALA A 34 -2.00 -12.44 -10.95
CA ALA A 34 -0.99 -13.01 -10.05
C ALA A 34 -1.52 -14.27 -9.36
N ASN A 35 -2.81 -14.29 -8.99
CA ASN A 35 -3.42 -15.46 -8.35
C ASN A 35 -3.53 -16.66 -9.30
N LEU A 36 -3.64 -16.43 -10.62
CA LEU A 36 -3.68 -17.50 -11.61
C LEU A 36 -2.40 -18.35 -11.64
N LEU A 37 -1.26 -17.79 -11.23
CA LEU A 37 0.02 -18.51 -11.19
C LEU A 37 0.12 -19.55 -10.07
N PHE A 38 -0.85 -19.61 -9.15
CA PHE A 38 -0.96 -20.72 -8.19
C PHE A 38 -1.63 -21.96 -8.80
N VAL A 39 -2.23 -21.88 -9.98
CA VAL A 39 -2.89 -23.03 -10.62
C VAL A 39 -1.89 -24.06 -11.14
N PRO A 40 -0.83 -23.69 -11.91
CA PRO A 40 0.16 -24.64 -12.39
C PRO A 40 0.82 -25.53 -11.32
N PRO A 41 1.29 -25.03 -10.17
CA PRO A 41 1.89 -25.90 -9.15
C PRO A 41 0.89 -26.91 -8.58
N VAL A 42 -0.39 -26.53 -8.41
CA VAL A 42 -1.42 -27.47 -7.93
C VAL A 42 -1.61 -28.60 -8.93
N ILE A 43 -1.75 -28.28 -10.22
CA ILE A 43 -1.86 -29.28 -11.28
C ILE A 43 -0.65 -30.21 -11.26
N LEU A 44 0.56 -29.65 -11.16
CA LEU A 44 1.81 -30.40 -11.16
C LEU A 44 1.89 -31.39 -9.99
N VAL A 45 1.49 -30.99 -8.77
CA VAL A 45 1.44 -31.90 -7.63
C VAL A 45 0.54 -33.10 -7.93
N PHE A 46 -0.67 -32.87 -8.46
CA PHE A 46 -1.61 -33.95 -8.77
C PHE A 46 -1.10 -34.87 -9.88
N THR A 47 -0.44 -34.34 -10.91
CA THR A 47 0.11 -35.16 -11.99
C THR A 47 1.30 -36.01 -11.53
N SER A 48 2.12 -35.50 -10.61
CA SER A 48 3.31 -36.21 -10.12
C SER A 48 3.03 -37.31 -9.08
N LEU A 49 1.81 -37.42 -8.55
CA LEU A 49 1.44 -38.48 -7.58
C LEU A 49 1.60 -39.89 -8.16
N ASN A 50 1.48 -40.05 -9.48
CA ASN A 50 1.56 -41.36 -10.15
C ASN A 50 2.94 -41.66 -10.77
N GLU A 51 3.93 -40.79 -10.60
CA GLU A 51 5.26 -40.90 -11.26
C GLU A 51 6.30 -41.67 -10.44
N GLY A 52 5.89 -42.32 -9.35
CA GLY A 52 6.78 -43.01 -8.42
C GLY A 52 7.55 -42.04 -7.50
N ALA A 53 8.42 -42.57 -6.62
CA ALA A 53 9.03 -41.78 -5.55
C ALA A 53 9.95 -40.66 -6.05
N THR A 54 10.76 -40.92 -7.08
CA THR A 54 11.69 -39.93 -7.65
C THR A 54 10.96 -38.86 -8.45
N GLY A 55 10.00 -39.24 -9.30
CA GLY A 55 9.15 -38.31 -10.06
C GLY A 55 8.34 -37.41 -9.12
N LEU A 56 7.72 -38.00 -8.10
CA LEU A 56 7.01 -37.26 -7.06
C LEU A 56 7.92 -36.25 -6.34
N ALA A 57 9.13 -36.66 -5.93
CA ALA A 57 10.05 -35.75 -5.24
C ALA A 57 10.44 -34.55 -6.12
N ILE A 58 10.76 -34.78 -7.40
CA ILE A 58 11.12 -33.71 -8.34
C ILE A 58 9.90 -32.82 -8.61
N GLY A 59 8.73 -33.40 -8.84
CA GLY A 59 7.47 -32.68 -9.06
C GLY A 59 7.07 -31.80 -7.89
N LEU A 60 7.25 -32.27 -6.65
CA LEU A 60 7.01 -31.47 -5.44
C LEU A 60 7.99 -30.30 -5.30
N VAL A 61 9.28 -30.52 -5.60
CA VAL A 61 10.27 -29.43 -5.60
C VAL A 61 9.94 -28.38 -6.67
N ALA A 62 9.59 -28.84 -7.87
CA ALA A 62 9.17 -27.98 -8.97
C ALA A 62 7.91 -27.17 -8.62
N ALA A 63 6.89 -27.83 -8.06
CA ALA A 63 5.67 -27.17 -7.59
C ALA A 63 5.95 -26.18 -6.44
N GLY A 64 6.86 -26.51 -5.54
CA GLY A 64 7.32 -25.63 -4.48
C GLY A 64 7.97 -24.35 -5.04
N LEU A 65 8.84 -24.47 -6.04
CA LEU A 65 9.47 -23.33 -6.72
C LEU A 65 8.46 -22.47 -7.49
N LEU A 66 7.51 -23.08 -8.20
CA LEU A 66 6.44 -22.35 -8.88
C LEU A 66 5.55 -21.59 -7.87
N THR A 67 5.21 -22.22 -6.75
CA THR A 67 4.42 -21.61 -5.67
C THR A 67 5.18 -20.45 -5.02
N LEU A 68 6.48 -20.64 -4.75
CA LEU A 68 7.36 -19.59 -4.25
C LEU A 68 7.43 -18.41 -5.24
N GLY A 69 7.55 -18.71 -6.54
CA GLY A 69 7.54 -17.70 -7.59
C GLY A 69 6.24 -16.89 -7.62
N ALA A 70 5.08 -17.57 -7.58
CA ALA A 70 3.78 -16.91 -7.52
C ALA A 70 3.61 -16.03 -6.27
N TRP A 71 4.08 -16.51 -5.11
CA TRP A 71 4.06 -15.75 -3.86
C TRP A 71 4.95 -14.49 -3.92
N LEU A 72 6.20 -14.64 -4.38
CA LEU A 72 7.13 -13.52 -4.56
C LEU A 72 6.60 -12.48 -5.55
N LEU A 73 6.00 -12.93 -6.66
CA LEU A 73 5.40 -12.04 -7.65
C LEU A 73 4.26 -11.21 -7.04
N ARG A 74 3.38 -11.85 -6.26
CA ARG A 74 2.26 -11.18 -5.59
C ARG A 74 2.74 -9.99 -4.76
N ASP A 75 3.77 -10.22 -3.96
CA ASP A 75 4.34 -9.19 -3.09
C ASP A 75 5.18 -8.17 -3.86
N GLY A 76 5.84 -8.59 -4.96
CA GLY A 76 6.58 -7.70 -5.86
C GLY A 76 5.67 -6.73 -6.62
N LEU A 77 4.51 -7.18 -7.09
CA LEU A 77 3.51 -6.32 -7.74
C LEU A 77 2.96 -5.26 -6.79
N ARG A 78 2.63 -5.65 -5.54
CA ARG A 78 2.19 -4.72 -4.50
C ARG A 78 3.27 -3.70 -4.14
N ALA A 79 4.52 -4.15 -3.98
CA ALA A 79 5.64 -3.26 -3.70
C ALA A 79 5.89 -2.27 -4.85
N THR A 80 5.80 -2.74 -6.09
CA THR A 80 5.96 -1.88 -7.27
C THR A 80 4.85 -0.83 -7.35
N ALA A 81 3.59 -1.23 -7.13
CA ALA A 81 2.47 -0.29 -7.16
C ALA A 81 2.56 0.77 -6.03
N ALA A 82 3.02 0.37 -4.84
CA ALA A 82 3.29 1.32 -3.75
C ALA A 82 4.42 2.29 -4.11
N TYR A 83 5.51 1.78 -4.72
CA TYR A 83 6.60 2.60 -5.22
C TYR A 83 6.13 3.57 -6.32
N GLU A 84 5.30 3.12 -7.26
CA GLU A 84 4.80 3.91 -8.38
C GLU A 84 3.84 5.02 -7.93
N ALA A 85 2.99 4.76 -6.93
CA ALA A 85 2.01 5.72 -6.42
C ALA A 85 2.64 6.95 -5.73
N ARG A 86 3.89 6.84 -5.26
CA ARG A 86 4.57 7.90 -4.49
C ARG A 86 5.50 8.73 -5.37
N LYS A 87 5.63 10.03 -5.07
CA LYS A 87 6.59 10.92 -5.76
C LYS A 87 8.02 10.68 -5.29
N VAL A 88 8.19 10.37 -4.00
CA VAL A 88 9.47 10.02 -3.36
C VAL A 88 9.35 8.64 -2.75
N ALA A 89 10.23 7.71 -3.15
CA ALA A 89 10.21 6.35 -2.63
C ALA A 89 11.58 5.68 -2.80
N ARG A 90 11.99 4.88 -1.82
CA ARG A 90 13.13 3.99 -1.96
C ARG A 90 12.78 2.78 -2.81
N ARG A 91 13.74 2.25 -3.56
CA ARG A 91 13.59 0.99 -4.26
C ARG A 91 13.28 -0.14 -3.25
N PRO A 92 12.51 -1.17 -3.65
CA PRO A 92 12.34 -2.36 -2.83
C PRO A 92 13.70 -2.98 -2.46
N ALA A 93 13.87 -3.39 -1.21
CA ALA A 93 15.13 -3.96 -0.72
C ALA A 93 15.52 -5.26 -1.44
N VAL A 94 14.52 -6.00 -1.92
CA VAL A 94 14.69 -7.26 -2.65
C VAL A 94 13.88 -7.17 -3.95
N PRO A 95 14.49 -7.41 -5.14
CA PRO A 95 13.78 -7.43 -6.42
C PRO A 95 12.94 -8.71 -6.56
N ARG A 96 11.76 -8.70 -5.93
CA ARG A 96 10.92 -9.89 -5.78
C ARG A 96 10.39 -10.44 -7.11
N LYS A 97 10.08 -9.60 -8.10
CA LYS A 97 9.66 -10.07 -9.44
C LYS A 97 10.79 -10.75 -10.19
N ILE A 98 12.03 -10.29 -10.04
CA ILE A 98 13.20 -10.98 -10.62
C ILE A 98 13.36 -12.37 -9.99
N PHE A 99 13.32 -12.44 -8.65
CA PHE A 99 13.38 -13.74 -7.97
C PHE A 99 12.19 -14.64 -8.31
N ALA A 100 10.99 -14.06 -8.49
CA ALA A 100 9.83 -14.79 -8.96
C ALA A 100 10.02 -15.38 -10.35
N ALA A 101 10.61 -14.62 -11.29
CA ALA A 101 10.94 -15.10 -12.62
C ALA A 101 11.96 -16.25 -12.59
N VAL A 102 13.00 -16.13 -11.76
CA VAL A 102 14.02 -17.18 -11.58
C VAL A 102 13.39 -18.44 -10.97
N ALA A 103 12.61 -18.31 -9.90
CA ALA A 103 11.91 -19.43 -9.26
C ALA A 103 10.92 -20.09 -10.22
N THR A 104 10.18 -19.31 -11.02
CA THR A 104 9.25 -19.82 -12.03
C THR A 104 10.00 -20.57 -13.14
N GLY A 105 11.12 -20.03 -13.61
CA GLY A 105 11.98 -20.70 -14.60
C GLY A 105 12.51 -22.03 -14.07
N LEU A 106 13.14 -22.04 -12.90
CA LEU A 106 13.66 -23.27 -12.29
C LEU A 106 12.53 -24.30 -12.04
N GLY A 107 11.37 -23.86 -11.56
CA GLY A 107 10.21 -24.71 -11.36
C GLY A 107 9.71 -25.33 -12.66
N ALA A 108 9.61 -24.55 -13.75
CA ALA A 108 9.20 -25.04 -15.06
C ALA A 108 10.23 -26.01 -15.67
N GLY A 109 11.52 -25.72 -15.53
CA GLY A 109 12.59 -26.61 -16.00
C GLY A 109 12.61 -27.95 -15.27
N LEU A 110 12.43 -27.93 -13.94
CA LEU A 110 12.33 -29.16 -13.14
C LEU A 110 11.04 -29.94 -13.42
N ALA A 111 9.92 -29.25 -13.63
CA ALA A 111 8.67 -29.88 -14.03
C ALA A 111 8.83 -30.61 -15.38
N SER A 112 9.48 -29.97 -16.36
CA SER A 112 9.80 -30.62 -17.63
C SER A 112 10.72 -31.82 -17.47
N TYR A 113 11.72 -31.71 -16.59
CA TYR A 113 12.68 -32.80 -16.34
C TYR A 113 12.02 -34.02 -15.68
N ALA A 114 10.98 -33.81 -14.88
CA ALA A 114 10.19 -34.89 -14.28
C ALA A 114 9.47 -35.73 -15.35
N THR A 115 8.92 -35.08 -16.40
CA THR A 115 8.24 -35.78 -17.50
C THR A 115 9.21 -36.38 -18.51
N ASP A 116 10.27 -35.64 -18.89
CA ASP A 116 11.29 -36.07 -19.84
C ASP A 116 12.68 -35.70 -19.30
N PRO A 117 13.52 -36.68 -18.88
CA PRO A 117 14.84 -36.45 -18.27
C PRO A 117 15.92 -35.84 -19.18
N ASN A 118 15.57 -34.85 -19.99
CA ASN A 118 16.45 -34.14 -20.90
C ASN A 118 16.82 -32.76 -20.34
N LEU A 119 18.08 -32.61 -19.94
CA LEU A 119 18.60 -31.36 -19.35
C LEU A 119 18.55 -30.17 -20.32
N ILE A 120 18.69 -30.40 -21.63
CA ILE A 120 18.61 -29.33 -22.65
C ILE A 120 17.17 -28.82 -22.73
N ALA A 121 16.19 -29.74 -22.79
CA ALA A 121 14.79 -29.38 -22.80
C ALA A 121 14.38 -28.64 -21.51
N GLY A 122 14.76 -29.17 -20.34
CA GLY A 122 14.50 -28.52 -19.04
C GLY A 122 15.14 -27.12 -18.94
N GLY A 123 16.37 -26.96 -19.42
CA GLY A 123 17.03 -25.65 -19.50
C GLY A 123 16.29 -24.67 -20.41
N LEU A 124 15.80 -25.13 -21.57
CA LEU A 124 15.02 -24.31 -22.49
C LEU A 124 13.69 -23.86 -21.86
N TYR A 125 12.96 -24.76 -21.22
CA TYR A 125 11.74 -24.41 -20.49
C TYR A 125 12.01 -23.42 -19.36
N ALA A 126 13.12 -23.57 -18.64
CA ALA A 126 13.49 -22.64 -17.58
C ALA A 126 13.74 -21.22 -18.11
N VAL A 127 14.50 -21.09 -19.20
CA VAL A 127 14.79 -19.80 -19.83
C VAL A 127 13.51 -19.17 -20.41
N ILE A 128 12.71 -19.95 -21.15
CA ILE A 128 11.48 -19.45 -21.77
C ILE A 128 10.47 -19.03 -20.69
N ALA A 129 10.24 -19.85 -19.67
CA ALA A 129 9.32 -19.52 -18.59
C ALA A 129 9.77 -18.28 -17.82
N GLY A 130 11.07 -18.16 -17.50
CA GLY A 130 11.63 -16.97 -16.86
C GLY A 130 11.48 -15.71 -17.73
N ALA A 131 11.78 -15.81 -19.03
CA ALA A 131 11.62 -14.70 -19.96
C ALA A 131 10.16 -14.26 -20.09
N LEU A 132 9.23 -15.21 -20.26
CA LEU A 132 7.78 -14.94 -20.31
C LEU A 132 7.27 -14.32 -19.00
N HIS A 133 7.83 -14.72 -17.86
CA HIS A 133 7.47 -14.14 -16.57
C HIS A 133 7.91 -12.67 -16.50
N ILE A 134 9.13 -12.35 -16.92
CA ILE A 134 9.63 -10.96 -16.95
C ILE A 134 8.83 -10.12 -17.94
N THR A 135 8.52 -10.63 -19.13
CA THR A 135 7.75 -9.87 -20.13
C THR A 135 6.30 -9.64 -19.69
N ALA A 136 5.68 -10.60 -19.00
CA ALA A 136 4.30 -10.49 -18.54
C ALA A 136 4.13 -9.53 -17.34
N PHE A 137 5.10 -9.48 -16.42
CA PHE A 137 4.95 -8.78 -15.13
C PHE A 137 5.92 -7.61 -14.91
N GLY A 138 6.89 -7.44 -15.82
CA GLY A 138 7.95 -6.45 -15.73
C GLY A 138 8.99 -6.75 -14.65
N ILE A 139 9.96 -5.85 -14.52
CA ILE A 139 11.05 -5.92 -13.55
C ILE A 139 10.71 -5.01 -12.35
N ASP A 140 11.23 -5.32 -11.17
CA ASP A 140 11.13 -4.43 -10.01
C ASP A 140 11.86 -3.09 -10.26
N PRO A 141 11.38 -1.97 -9.68
CA PRO A 141 12.13 -0.71 -9.68
C PRO A 141 13.52 -0.89 -9.02
N LEU A 142 14.59 -0.56 -9.74
CA LEU A 142 15.98 -0.74 -9.26
C LEU A 142 16.65 0.55 -8.78
N LYS A 143 15.98 1.69 -8.97
CA LYS A 143 16.46 3.02 -8.59
C LYS A 143 15.50 3.62 -7.58
N ASP A 144 15.99 4.54 -6.75
CA ASP A 144 15.14 5.31 -5.86
C ASP A 144 14.49 6.48 -6.64
N LYS A 145 13.27 6.83 -6.27
CA LYS A 145 12.58 8.06 -6.68
C LYS A 145 13.04 9.19 -5.78
N ARG A 146 13.68 10.19 -6.37
CA ARG A 146 14.27 11.33 -5.67
C ARG A 146 13.73 12.64 -6.22
N MET A 147 13.69 13.67 -5.39
CA MET A 147 13.47 15.05 -5.85
C MET A 147 14.82 15.72 -6.11
N ASP A 148 14.95 16.44 -7.21
CA ASP A 148 16.15 17.23 -7.50
C ASP A 148 16.27 18.40 -6.52
N GLY A 149 17.49 18.66 -6.02
CA GLY A 149 17.78 19.82 -5.17
C GLY A 149 17.55 19.68 -3.66
N ILE A 150 17.16 18.49 -3.16
CA ILE A 150 16.98 18.22 -1.72
C ILE A 150 18.00 17.18 -1.23
N ASP A 151 18.53 17.37 -0.02
CA ASP A 151 19.48 16.45 0.63
C ASP A 151 18.90 15.02 0.73
N THR A 152 19.71 14.04 0.30
CA THR A 152 19.36 12.61 0.25
C THR A 152 18.99 12.06 1.62
N PHE A 153 19.62 12.55 2.70
CA PHE A 153 19.29 12.13 4.06
C PHE A 153 17.88 12.54 4.50
N GLN A 154 17.40 13.71 4.08
CA GLN A 154 16.05 14.16 4.41
C GLN A 154 15.00 13.33 3.66
N GLN A 155 15.20 13.10 2.35
CA GLN A 155 14.31 12.27 1.54
C GLN A 155 14.18 10.84 2.09
N ASP A 156 15.32 10.24 2.43
CA ASP A 156 15.38 8.88 2.99
C ASP A 156 14.67 8.76 4.34
N ARG A 157 14.66 9.85 5.11
CA ARG A 157 13.96 9.91 6.38
C ARG A 157 12.46 10.06 6.18
N VAL A 158 12.02 10.91 5.25
CA VAL A 158 10.61 11.05 4.87
C VAL A 158 10.05 9.70 4.43
N ALA A 159 10.73 9.03 3.49
CA ALA A 159 10.29 7.74 2.96
C ALA A 159 10.04 6.71 4.08
N ARG A 160 10.97 6.59 5.05
CA ARG A 160 10.82 5.68 6.19
C ARG A 160 9.65 6.03 7.10
N VAL A 161 9.47 7.32 7.43
CA VAL A 161 8.36 7.75 8.29
C VAL A 161 7.02 7.54 7.59
N VAL A 162 6.95 7.75 6.28
CA VAL A 162 5.75 7.48 5.48
C VAL A 162 5.43 5.99 5.44
N ASP A 163 6.42 5.12 5.25
CA ASP A 163 6.24 3.67 5.30
C ASP A 163 5.69 3.19 6.64
N GLU A 164 6.24 3.69 7.76
CA GLU A 164 5.74 3.38 9.11
C GLU A 164 4.31 3.89 9.31
N ALA A 165 4.02 5.13 8.89
CA ALA A 165 2.70 5.73 8.97
C ALA A 165 1.64 4.90 8.21
N GLU A 166 1.93 4.50 6.96
CA GLU A 166 1.03 3.64 6.19
C GLU A 166 0.85 2.26 6.83
N ALA A 167 1.91 1.70 7.43
CA ALA A 167 1.83 0.43 8.16
C ALA A 167 0.89 0.52 9.38
N TYR A 168 0.95 1.61 10.15
CA TYR A 168 0.02 1.84 11.27
C TYR A 168 -1.42 1.95 10.78
N LEU A 169 -1.67 2.72 9.72
CA LEU A 169 -3.01 2.87 9.14
C LEU A 169 -3.56 1.52 8.68
N ARG A 170 -2.73 0.70 8.01
CA ARG A 170 -3.12 -0.64 7.55
C ARG A 170 -3.48 -1.55 8.71
N ALA A 171 -2.61 -1.65 9.72
CA ALA A 171 -2.86 -2.48 10.89
C ALA A 171 -4.15 -2.08 11.61
N MET A 172 -4.39 -0.79 11.78
CA MET A 172 -5.64 -0.26 12.35
C MET A 172 -6.88 -0.75 11.59
N LYS A 173 -6.88 -0.65 10.25
CA LYS A 173 -7.99 -1.13 9.42
C LYS A 173 -8.17 -2.64 9.53
N ASP A 174 -7.08 -3.40 9.51
CA ASP A 174 -7.12 -4.85 9.62
C ASP A 174 -7.73 -5.31 10.95
N HIS A 175 -7.41 -4.63 12.05
CA HIS A 175 -8.01 -4.91 13.37
C HIS A 175 -9.51 -4.62 13.38
N ILE A 176 -9.93 -3.45 12.86
CA ILE A 176 -11.33 -3.03 12.88
C ILE A 176 -12.21 -3.89 11.96
N ALA A 177 -11.68 -4.28 10.79
CA ALA A 177 -12.37 -5.17 9.86
C ALA A 177 -12.79 -6.51 10.50
N THR A 178 -12.08 -6.97 11.53
CA THR A 178 -12.46 -8.20 12.26
C THR A 178 -13.78 -8.11 13.03
N LEU A 179 -14.32 -6.89 13.23
CA LEU A 179 -15.60 -6.67 13.88
C LEU A 179 -16.79 -6.82 12.92
N ASN A 180 -16.55 -6.77 11.60
CA ASN A 180 -17.57 -6.73 10.54
C ASN A 180 -18.64 -5.63 10.78
N ASP A 181 -18.23 -4.49 11.34
CA ASP A 181 -19.09 -3.33 11.61
C ASP A 181 -18.84 -2.26 10.53
N ARG A 182 -19.75 -2.21 9.55
CA ARG A 182 -19.62 -1.32 8.39
C ARG A 182 -19.57 0.18 8.75
N PRO A 183 -20.43 0.69 9.66
CA PRO A 183 -20.29 2.06 10.18
C PRO A 183 -18.89 2.35 10.72
N LEU A 184 -18.31 1.42 11.49
CA LEU A 184 -16.99 1.62 12.07
C LEU A 184 -15.88 1.59 11.02
N ASP A 185 -15.98 0.70 10.03
CA ASP A 185 -15.06 0.67 8.88
C ASP A 185 -15.06 2.00 8.10
N LEU A 186 -16.24 2.61 7.93
CA LEU A 186 -16.37 3.93 7.28
C LEU A 186 -15.70 5.02 8.11
N ARG A 187 -15.86 5.00 9.44
CA ARG A 187 -15.24 6.00 10.33
C ARG A 187 -13.73 5.93 10.32
N VAL A 188 -13.17 4.71 10.36
CA VAL A 188 -11.73 4.49 10.23
C VAL A 188 -11.22 4.93 8.86
N THR A 189 -11.98 4.67 7.80
CA THR A 189 -11.61 5.09 6.44
C THR A 189 -11.59 6.62 6.29
N ALA A 190 -12.51 7.34 6.91
CA ALA A 190 -12.49 8.81 6.95
C ALA A 190 -11.21 9.35 7.60
N PHE A 191 -10.85 8.82 8.77
CA PHE A 191 -9.59 9.17 9.43
C PHE A 191 -8.36 8.80 8.57
N GLN A 192 -8.33 7.61 7.96
CA GLN A 192 -7.25 7.21 7.05
C GLN A 192 -7.09 8.19 5.88
N THR A 193 -8.19 8.74 5.37
CA THR A 193 -8.16 9.73 4.28
C THR A 193 -7.46 11.01 4.72
N ALA A 194 -7.81 11.54 5.90
CA ALA A 194 -7.17 12.72 6.48
C ALA A 194 -5.67 12.49 6.72
N ALA A 195 -5.30 11.34 7.29
CA ALA A 195 -3.90 10.97 7.51
C ALA A 195 -3.11 10.83 6.19
N ARG A 196 -3.69 10.19 5.17
CA ARG A 196 -3.06 10.05 3.84
C ARG A 196 -2.91 11.38 3.12
N ARG A 197 -3.78 12.36 3.38
CA ARG A 197 -3.61 13.73 2.87
C ARG A 197 -2.33 14.34 3.45
N MET A 198 -2.13 14.26 4.77
CA MET A 198 -0.91 14.74 5.41
C MET A 198 0.34 14.02 4.89
N ILE A 199 0.29 12.69 4.76
CA ILE A 199 1.39 11.89 4.20
C ILE A 199 1.81 12.43 2.83
N ARG A 200 0.84 12.64 1.93
CA ARG A 200 1.12 13.19 0.59
C ARG A 200 1.72 14.59 0.63
N THR A 201 1.24 15.47 1.52
CA THR A 201 1.83 16.82 1.68
C THR A 201 3.30 16.74 2.08
N VAL A 202 3.65 15.86 3.02
CA VAL A 202 5.05 15.67 3.46
C VAL A 202 5.90 14.96 2.38
N GLU A 203 5.30 14.12 1.54
CA GLU A 203 5.99 13.54 0.38
C GLU A 203 6.26 14.58 -0.72
N GLU A 204 5.42 15.60 -0.83
CA GLU A 204 5.58 16.71 -1.78
C GLU A 204 6.62 17.73 -1.29
N ASP A 205 6.70 17.98 0.02
CA ASP A 205 7.76 18.78 0.62
C ASP A 205 8.42 18.09 1.83
N PRO A 206 9.64 17.54 1.67
CA PRO A 206 10.40 16.93 2.75
C PRO A 206 10.66 17.82 3.97
N ARG A 207 10.62 19.16 3.82
CA ARG A 207 10.86 20.13 4.91
C ARG A 207 9.75 20.05 5.97
N ASP A 208 8.54 19.74 5.54
CA ASP A 208 7.35 19.62 6.40
C ASP A 208 7.41 18.46 7.38
N LEU A 209 8.29 17.49 7.15
CA LEU A 209 8.45 16.34 8.04
C LEU A 209 8.71 16.79 9.48
N THR A 210 9.46 17.88 9.69
CA THR A 210 9.71 18.40 11.04
C THR A 210 8.42 18.79 11.74
N GLY A 211 7.48 19.40 11.02
CA GLY A 211 6.18 19.78 11.53
C GLY A 211 5.17 18.63 11.66
N ALA A 212 5.30 17.59 10.84
CA ALA A 212 4.37 16.46 10.78
C ALA A 212 4.79 15.22 11.58
N ARG A 213 6.07 15.11 12.00
CA ARG A 213 6.64 13.90 12.63
C ARG A 213 5.83 13.38 13.82
N LYS A 214 5.35 14.27 14.71
CA LYS A 214 4.57 13.86 15.88
C LYS A 214 3.25 13.19 15.47
N PHE A 215 2.63 13.68 14.40
CA PHE A 215 1.39 13.14 13.86
C PHE A 215 1.63 11.79 13.20
N LEU A 216 2.57 11.72 12.25
CA LEU A 216 2.85 10.51 11.48
C LEU A 216 3.49 9.37 12.30
N GLY A 217 4.23 9.71 13.35
CA GLY A 217 4.83 8.71 14.25
C GLY A 217 3.94 8.41 15.46
N VAL A 218 3.93 9.32 16.43
CA VAL A 218 3.36 9.08 17.76
C VAL A 218 1.83 8.94 17.70
N TYR A 219 1.14 9.82 16.99
CA TYR A 219 -0.33 9.78 16.96
C TYR A 219 -0.87 8.62 16.13
N LEU A 220 -0.26 8.27 15.00
CA LEU A 220 -0.68 7.09 14.23
C LEU A 220 -0.38 5.78 14.97
N MET A 221 0.77 5.67 15.63
CA MET A 221 1.08 4.54 16.50
C MET A 221 0.05 4.42 17.63
N GLY A 222 -0.24 5.53 18.32
CA GLY A 222 -1.25 5.58 19.38
C GLY A 222 -2.66 5.23 18.89
N ALA A 223 -3.06 5.71 17.70
CA ALA A 223 -4.34 5.39 17.08
C ALA A 223 -4.45 3.89 16.75
N ARG A 224 -3.37 3.29 16.22
CA ARG A 224 -3.28 1.85 15.97
C ARG A 224 -3.42 1.06 17.27
N ASP A 225 -2.71 1.44 18.33
CA ASP A 225 -2.76 0.73 19.62
C ASP A 225 -4.12 0.89 20.31
N ALA A 226 -4.74 2.07 20.21
CA ALA A 226 -6.11 2.29 20.68
C ALA A 226 -7.11 1.41 19.94
N SER A 227 -6.95 1.26 18.62
CA SER A 227 -7.80 0.40 17.79
C SER A 227 -7.70 -1.08 18.18
N VAL A 228 -6.48 -1.56 18.48
CA VAL A 228 -6.28 -2.93 19.00
C VAL A 228 -7.05 -3.13 20.30
N LYS A 229 -6.85 -2.23 21.28
CA LYS A 229 -7.52 -2.32 22.59
C LYS A 229 -9.03 -2.22 22.48
N PHE A 230 -9.53 -1.32 21.64
CA PHE A 230 -10.95 -1.17 21.38
C PHE A 230 -11.55 -2.46 20.81
N VAL A 231 -10.93 -3.06 19.80
CA VAL A 231 -11.40 -4.32 19.19
C VAL A 231 -11.45 -5.44 20.23
N ASP A 232 -10.45 -5.54 21.10
CA ASP A 232 -10.40 -6.57 22.15
C ASP A 232 -11.54 -6.40 23.18
N VAL A 233 -11.83 -5.16 23.60
CA VAL A 233 -12.93 -4.86 24.54
C VAL A 233 -14.28 -5.09 23.87
N TYR A 234 -14.47 -4.56 22.68
CA TYR A 234 -15.76 -4.59 21.97
C TYR A 234 -16.15 -6.01 21.55
N LYS A 235 -15.19 -6.88 21.22
CA LYS A 235 -15.46 -8.31 20.95
C LYS A 235 -15.99 -9.07 22.15
N ARG A 236 -15.57 -8.71 23.36
CA ARG A 236 -15.95 -9.42 24.59
C ARG A 236 -17.34 -9.03 25.06
N ASN A 237 -17.59 -7.73 25.15
CA ASN A 237 -18.76 -7.21 25.87
C ASN A 237 -19.71 -6.37 25.00
N ARG A 238 -19.35 -6.06 23.74
CA ARG A 238 -20.10 -5.13 22.88
C ARG A 238 -20.44 -3.83 23.61
N ASP A 239 -19.45 -3.28 24.29
CA ASP A 239 -19.59 -2.08 25.12
C ASP A 239 -19.79 -0.83 24.25
N ASP A 240 -20.99 -0.23 24.35
CA ASP A 240 -21.37 0.97 23.61
C ASP A 240 -20.60 2.22 24.08
N ALA A 241 -20.18 2.28 25.35
CA ALA A 241 -19.37 3.40 25.84
C ALA A 241 -17.97 3.36 25.23
N ALA A 242 -17.34 2.19 25.19
CA ALA A 242 -16.04 2.00 24.54
C ALA A 242 -16.10 2.33 23.03
N ARG A 243 -17.23 2.05 22.38
CA ARG A 243 -17.48 2.45 20.99
C ARG A 243 -17.56 3.97 20.84
N ALA A 244 -18.35 4.63 21.67
CA ALA A 244 -18.49 6.09 21.62
C ALA A 244 -17.15 6.80 21.85
N ASP A 245 -16.36 6.34 22.82
CA ASP A 245 -15.03 6.89 23.11
C ASP A 245 -14.06 6.71 21.94
N TYR A 246 -14.10 5.54 21.28
CA TYR A 246 -13.27 5.27 20.11
C TYR A 246 -13.68 6.11 18.90
N GLU A 247 -14.98 6.26 18.64
CA GLU A 247 -15.49 7.11 17.56
C GLU A 247 -15.17 8.59 17.79
N ALA A 248 -15.18 9.05 19.04
CA ALA A 248 -14.75 10.39 19.44
C ALA A 248 -13.25 10.59 19.21
N LEU A 249 -12.40 9.64 19.64
CA LEU A 249 -10.97 9.65 19.36
C LEU A 249 -10.68 9.77 17.85
N LEU A 250 -11.36 8.99 17.02
CA LEU A 250 -11.20 9.07 15.56
C LEU A 250 -11.61 10.44 15.02
N SER A 251 -12.69 11.03 15.55
CA SER A 251 -13.12 12.39 15.21
C SER A 251 -12.05 13.43 15.51
N ASP A 252 -11.50 13.38 16.72
CA ASP A 252 -10.50 14.34 17.18
C ASP A 252 -9.22 14.21 16.36
N LEU A 253 -8.79 12.97 16.11
CA LEU A 253 -7.62 12.72 15.26
C LEU A 253 -7.85 13.22 13.83
N GLU A 254 -9.01 12.94 13.23
CA GLU A 254 -9.34 13.42 11.89
C GLU A 254 -9.26 14.95 11.79
N GLN A 255 -9.87 15.67 12.74
CA GLN A 255 -9.84 17.13 12.79
C GLN A 255 -8.43 17.68 13.00
N ASN A 256 -7.67 17.11 13.94
CA ASN A 256 -6.30 17.55 14.22
C ASN A 256 -5.35 17.30 13.03
N PHE A 257 -5.49 16.18 12.33
CA PHE A 257 -4.70 15.90 11.13
C PHE A 257 -5.10 16.83 9.99
N ALA A 258 -6.39 17.10 9.78
CA ALA A 258 -6.85 18.05 8.77
C ALA A 258 -6.31 19.46 9.02
N ALA A 259 -6.48 19.97 10.24
CA ALA A 259 -6.00 21.31 10.62
C ALA A 259 -4.48 21.44 10.52
N ARG A 260 -3.74 20.40 10.91
CA ARG A 260 -2.27 20.42 10.78
C ARG A 260 -1.84 20.39 9.32
N THR A 261 -2.52 19.62 8.48
CA THR A 261 -2.23 19.58 7.03
C THR A 261 -2.50 20.92 6.37
N GLU A 262 -3.60 21.59 6.72
CA GLU A 262 -3.90 22.93 6.21
C GLU A 262 -2.85 23.95 6.62
N LYS A 263 -2.35 23.88 7.87
CA LYS A 263 -1.27 24.76 8.33
C LYS A 263 0.02 24.57 7.52
N LEU A 264 0.41 23.34 7.20
CA LEU A 264 1.60 23.07 6.37
C LEU A 264 1.45 23.74 4.99
N LEU A 265 0.30 23.55 4.35
CA LEU A 265 0.00 24.16 3.04
C LEU A 265 -0.06 25.70 3.05
N LEU A 266 -0.41 26.31 4.18
CA LEU A 266 -0.41 27.76 4.34
C LEU A 266 1.00 28.32 4.55
N ASP A 267 1.84 27.61 5.31
CA ASP A 267 3.23 27.96 5.52
C ASP A 267 3.98 27.93 4.16
N ASP A 268 3.74 26.92 3.31
CA ASP A 268 4.30 26.82 1.94
C ASP A 268 3.93 28.01 1.04
N ARG A 269 2.66 28.44 1.07
CA ARG A 269 2.21 29.59 0.28
C ARG A 269 2.88 30.88 0.74
N SER A 270 3.06 31.03 2.06
CA SER A 270 3.70 32.19 2.65
C SER A 270 5.16 32.28 2.22
N ASP A 271 5.87 31.14 2.21
CA ASP A 271 7.26 31.06 1.73
C ASP A 271 7.38 31.44 0.25
N MET A 272 6.49 30.94 -0.61
CA MET A 272 6.46 31.32 -2.03
C MET A 272 6.20 32.82 -2.23
N ASP A 273 5.26 33.40 -1.48
CA ASP A 273 4.96 34.84 -1.57
C ASP A 273 6.15 35.70 -1.14
N ILE A 274 6.93 35.24 -0.16
CA ILE A 274 8.18 35.89 0.27
C ILE A 274 9.22 35.80 -0.85
N GLU A 275 9.43 34.62 -1.44
CA GLU A 275 10.39 34.44 -2.54
C GLU A 275 10.04 35.31 -3.77
N ILE A 276 8.76 35.40 -4.13
CA ILE A 276 8.29 36.27 -5.22
C ILE A 276 8.60 37.74 -4.92
N LYS A 277 8.38 38.18 -3.67
CA LYS A 277 8.71 39.56 -3.26
C LYS A 277 10.21 39.81 -3.34
N VAL A 278 11.03 38.88 -2.83
CA VAL A 278 12.50 39.01 -2.89
C VAL A 278 13.00 39.06 -4.33
N LEU A 279 12.46 38.24 -5.23
CA LEU A 279 12.81 38.28 -6.65
C LEU A 279 12.40 39.60 -7.30
N ARG A 280 11.20 40.11 -7.01
CA ARG A 280 10.74 41.42 -7.51
C ARG A 280 11.64 42.55 -7.04
N ASP A 281 12.05 42.54 -5.77
CA ASP A 281 12.95 43.54 -5.21
C ASP A 281 14.34 43.47 -5.85
N ARG A 282 14.84 42.27 -6.19
CA ARG A 282 16.10 42.09 -6.92
C ARG A 282 16.00 42.61 -8.35
N LEU A 283 14.94 42.26 -9.08
CA LEU A 283 14.70 42.75 -10.45
C LEU A 283 14.62 44.28 -10.50
N GLN A 284 13.91 44.89 -9.56
CA GLN A 284 13.84 46.36 -9.43
C GLN A 284 15.20 47.01 -9.15
N ARG A 285 16.08 46.36 -8.37
CA ARG A 285 17.44 46.85 -8.11
C ARG A 285 18.36 46.67 -9.31
N GLU A 286 18.15 45.64 -10.12
CA GLU A 286 18.92 45.36 -11.33
C GLU A 286 18.41 46.13 -12.56
N GLY A 287 17.31 46.90 -12.43
CA GLY A 287 16.81 47.80 -13.46
C GLY A 287 16.05 47.11 -14.60
N LEU A 288 15.54 45.90 -14.36
CA LEU A 288 14.65 45.15 -15.26
C LEU A 288 13.17 45.36 -14.91
#